data_AF-A0A951KEX7-F1
#
_entry.id   AF-A0A951KEX7-F1
#
_cell.length_a   1.000
_cell.length_b   1.000
_cell.length_c   1.000
_cell.angle_alpha   90.00
_cell.angle_beta   90.00
_cell.angle_gamma   90.00
#
_symmetry.space_group_name_H-M   'P 1'
#
loop_
_entity.id
_entity.type
_entity.pdbx_description
1 polymer ?
#
loop_
_entity_poly.entity_id
_entity_poly.type
_entity_poly.pdbx_seq_one_letter_code
_entity_poly.pdbx_strand_id
1 'polypeptide(L)'
;MRKSDPVPSENFSDLVATQINFGLAYIREAQNAYGEGRLEYGDLARQIAVNAYATASRFAVRLSKERDNNLLSEVARFKVEVDCLRKRAIAIPSIA
;
A
#
# COMPACT_ATOMS: atom_id res chain seq x y z
N MET A 1 -4.12 -31.12 -29.40
CA MET A 1 -3.40 -30.68 -28.19
C MET A 1 -3.59 -29.17 -28.04
N ARG A 2 -4.49 -28.71 -27.17
CA ARG A 2 -4.56 -27.27 -26.82
C ARG A 2 -3.44 -27.00 -25.82
N LYS A 3 -2.49 -26.15 -26.18
CA LYS A 3 -1.51 -25.60 -25.24
C LYS A 3 -2.29 -24.83 -24.18
N SER A 4 -2.11 -25.19 -22.93
CA SER A 4 -2.68 -24.53 -21.77
C SER A 4 -2.35 -23.04 -21.84
N ASP A 5 -3.36 -22.18 -21.76
CA ASP A 5 -3.16 -20.74 -21.61
C ASP A 5 -2.30 -20.47 -20.36
N PRO A 6 -1.36 -19.50 -20.39
CA PRO A 6 -0.60 -19.13 -19.20
C PRO A 6 -1.57 -18.71 -18.10
N VAL A 7 -1.39 -19.30 -16.91
CA VAL A 7 -2.22 -19.00 -15.73
C VAL A 7 -2.06 -17.51 -15.39
N PRO A 8 -3.10 -16.80 -14.91
CA PRO A 8 -3.07 -15.34 -14.68
C PRO A 8 -2.13 -14.84 -13.55
N SER A 9 -1.16 -15.66 -13.12
CA SER A 9 -0.21 -15.41 -12.03
C SER A 9 0.60 -14.13 -12.23
N GLU A 10 1.11 -13.91 -13.44
CA GLU A 10 1.95 -12.75 -13.78
C GLU A 10 1.21 -11.42 -13.59
N ASN A 11 -0.08 -11.36 -13.92
CA ASN A 11 -0.91 -10.17 -13.72
C ASN A 11 -1.12 -9.83 -12.23
N PHE A 12 -1.07 -10.83 -11.33
CA PHE A 12 -1.27 -10.58 -9.90
C PHE A 12 0.00 -10.06 -9.23
N SER A 13 1.18 -10.56 -9.60
CA SER A 13 2.45 -10.03 -9.09
C SER A 13 2.64 -8.57 -9.48
N ASP A 14 2.41 -8.23 -10.75
CA ASP A 14 2.53 -6.85 -11.24
C ASP A 14 1.52 -5.91 -10.56
N LEU A 15 0.28 -6.37 -10.37
CA LEU A 15 -0.72 -5.61 -9.64
C LEU A 15 -0.30 -5.35 -8.20
N VAL A 16 0.20 -6.37 -7.49
CA VAL A 16 0.66 -6.21 -6.10
C VAL A 16 1.83 -5.24 -6.03
N ALA A 17 2.84 -5.39 -6.89
CA ALA A 17 3.98 -4.47 -6.97
C ALA A 17 3.54 -3.02 -7.27
N THR A 18 2.58 -2.86 -8.17
CA THR A 18 2.00 -1.55 -8.51
C THR A 18 1.31 -0.91 -7.32
N GLN A 19 0.50 -1.67 -6.59
CA GLN A 19 -0.20 -1.19 -5.39
C GLN A 19 0.78 -0.84 -4.26
N ILE A 20 1.87 -1.59 -4.08
CA ILE A 20 2.93 -1.26 -3.13
C ILE A 20 3.57 0.08 -3.50
N ASN A 21 4.04 0.23 -4.74
CA ASN A 21 4.71 1.46 -5.19
C ASN A 21 3.79 2.68 -5.10
N PHE A 22 2.54 2.53 -5.53
CA PHE A 22 1.52 3.56 -5.43
C PHE A 22 1.25 3.96 -3.97
N GLY A 23 1.04 2.98 -3.09
CA GLY A 23 0.78 3.25 -1.68
C GLY A 23 1.96 3.90 -0.94
N LEU A 24 3.19 3.50 -1.24
CA LEU A 24 4.40 4.13 -0.69
C LEU A 24 4.54 5.60 -1.12
N ALA A 25 4.18 5.93 -2.37
CA ALA A 25 4.14 7.31 -2.81
C ALA A 25 3.14 8.13 -1.99
N TYR A 26 1.94 7.59 -1.75
CA TYR A 26 0.92 8.27 -0.96
C TYR A 26 1.23 8.36 0.54
N ILE A 27 2.03 7.45 1.09
CA ILE A 27 2.59 7.63 2.44
C ILE A 27 3.48 8.87 2.49
N ARG A 28 4.36 9.07 1.50
CA ARG A 28 5.23 10.26 1.44
C ARG A 28 4.41 11.53 1.28
N GLU A 29 3.40 11.51 0.40
CA GLU A 29 2.46 12.64 0.24
C GLU A 29 1.74 12.98 1.54
N ALA A 30 1.23 11.97 2.26
CA ALA A 30 0.57 12.20 3.55
C ALA A 30 1.53 12.84 4.57
N GLN A 31 2.76 12.33 4.64
CA GLN A 31 3.77 12.87 5.56
C GLN A 31 4.16 14.32 5.23
N ASN A 32 4.35 14.63 3.94
CA ASN A 32 4.63 15.99 3.48
C ASN A 32 3.46 16.93 3.79
N ALA A 33 2.23 16.50 3.50
CA ALA A 33 1.02 17.26 3.78
C ALA A 33 0.87 17.58 5.27
N TYR A 34 1.10 16.60 6.15
CA TYR A 34 1.09 16.84 7.59
C TYR A 34 2.20 17.79 8.03
N GLY A 35 3.41 17.68 7.45
CA GLY A 35 4.52 18.61 7.71
C GLY A 35 4.23 20.06 7.30
N GLU A 36 3.38 20.25 6.29
CA GLU A 36 2.95 21.57 5.80
C GLU A 36 1.64 22.07 6.46
N GLY A 37 1.05 21.31 7.38
CA GLY A 37 -0.23 21.65 8.02
C GLY A 37 -1.47 21.44 7.14
N ARG A 38 -1.34 20.79 5.97
CA ARG A 38 -2.44 20.44 5.06
C ARG A 38 -3.14 19.16 5.52
N LEU A 39 -3.80 19.23 6.68
CA LEU A 39 -4.33 18.04 7.38
C LEU A 39 -5.33 17.23 6.55
N GLU A 40 -6.29 17.88 5.89
CA GLU A 40 -7.31 17.20 5.08
C GLU A 40 -6.72 16.44 3.89
N TYR A 41 -5.75 17.05 3.19
CA TYR A 41 -5.04 16.40 2.11
C TYR A 41 -4.17 15.24 2.63
N GLY A 42 -3.52 15.43 3.79
CA GLY A 42 -2.76 14.37 4.44
C GLY A 42 -3.63 13.16 4.81
N ASP A 43 -4.84 13.40 5.31
CA ASP A 43 -5.80 12.34 5.61
C ASP A 43 -6.31 11.62 4.35
N LEU A 44 -6.58 12.36 3.27
CA LEU A 44 -6.92 11.76 1.97
C LEU A 44 -5.79 10.87 1.46
N ALA A 45 -4.55 11.37 1.43
CA ALA A 45 -3.38 10.61 1.00
C ALA A 45 -3.16 9.36 1.87
N ARG A 46 -3.36 9.48 3.20
CA ARG A 46 -3.32 8.34 4.11
C ARG A 46 -4.39 7.30 3.81
N GLN A 47 -5.62 7.70 3.52
CA GLN A 47 -6.69 6.77 3.13
C GLN A 47 -6.36 6.04 1.82
N ILE A 48 -5.80 6.75 0.84
CA ILE A 48 -5.35 6.14 -0.43
C ILE A 48 -4.27 5.08 -0.17
N ALA A 49 -3.26 5.38 0.65
CA ALA A 49 -2.22 4.42 1.02
C ALA A 49 -2.78 3.17 1.73
N VAL A 50 -3.75 3.35 2.64
CA VAL A 50 -4.44 2.24 3.32
C VAL A 50 -5.20 1.36 2.32
N ASN A 51 -5.90 1.96 1.36
CA ASN A 51 -6.63 1.23 0.33
C ASN A 51 -5.70 0.46 -0.62
N ALA A 52 -4.57 1.05 -0.98
CA ALA A 52 -3.54 0.39 -1.77
C ALA A 52 -2.99 -0.85 -1.05
N TYR A 53 -2.72 -0.74 0.26
CA TYR A 53 -2.31 -1.87 1.09
C TYR A 53 -3.38 -2.96 1.20
N ALA A 54 -4.64 -2.59 1.40
CA ALA A 54 -5.74 -3.56 1.44
C ALA A 54 -5.85 -4.34 0.11
N THR A 55 -5.64 -3.66 -1.01
CA THR A 55 -5.64 -4.26 -2.35
C THR A 55 -4.44 -5.19 -2.54
N ALA A 56 -3.22 -4.72 -2.27
CA ALA A 56 -1.99 -5.52 -2.35
C ALA A 56 -2.09 -6.79 -1.48
N SER A 57 -2.57 -6.66 -0.25
CA SER A 57 -2.73 -7.78 0.69
C SER A 57 -3.72 -8.83 0.19
N ARG A 58 -4.83 -8.39 -0.42
CA ARG A 58 -5.85 -9.30 -0.97
C ARG A 58 -5.29 -10.16 -2.11
N PHE A 59 -4.49 -9.57 -2.98
CA PHE A 59 -3.89 -10.30 -4.11
C PHE A 59 -2.64 -11.10 -3.71
N ALA A 60 -1.90 -10.66 -2.70
CA ALA A 60 -0.76 -11.40 -2.14
C ALA A 60 -1.14 -12.79 -1.61
N VAL A 61 -2.34 -12.96 -1.05
CA VAL A 61 -2.88 -14.28 -0.62
C VAL A 61 -3.02 -15.26 -1.80
N ARG A 62 -3.18 -14.76 -3.03
CA ARG A 62 -3.22 -15.60 -4.22
C ARG A 62 -1.81 -16.01 -4.66
N LEU A 63 -0.84 -15.11 -4.53
CA LEU A 63 0.57 -15.36 -4.84
C LEU A 63 1.28 -16.30 -3.86
N SER A 64 0.82 -16.39 -2.61
CA SER A 64 1.37 -17.37 -1.65
C SER A 64 1.18 -18.82 -2.09
N LYS A 65 0.26 -19.08 -3.03
CA LYS A 65 0.09 -20.40 -3.67
C LYS A 65 1.14 -20.67 -4.76
N GLU A 66 1.77 -19.62 -5.28
CA GLU A 66 2.73 -19.64 -6.39
C GLU A 66 4.19 -19.42 -5.93
N ARG A 67 4.41 -19.24 -4.61
CA ARG A 67 5.73 -19.14 -3.94
C ARG A 67 6.59 -17.92 -4.30
N ASP A 68 6.00 -16.77 -4.60
CA ASP A 68 6.76 -15.52 -4.73
C ASP A 68 7.07 -14.89 -3.35
N ASN A 69 8.13 -15.39 -2.71
CA ASN A 69 8.52 -14.98 -1.34
C ASN A 69 9.03 -13.54 -1.25
N ASN A 70 9.55 -12.98 -2.35
CA ASN A 70 10.07 -11.62 -2.36
C ASN A 70 8.93 -10.61 -2.24
N LEU A 71 7.89 -10.78 -3.06
CA LEU A 71 6.76 -9.85 -3.06
C LEU A 71 5.95 -9.93 -1.77
N LEU A 72 5.82 -11.12 -1.16
CA LEU A 72 5.22 -11.27 0.17
C LEU A 72 5.99 -10.50 1.25
N SER A 73 7.32 -10.48 1.16
CA SER A 73 8.17 -9.69 2.06
C SER A 73 7.99 -8.19 1.85
N GLU A 74 7.78 -7.75 0.61
CA GLU A 74 7.48 -6.34 0.30
C GLU A 74 6.10 -5.91 0.82
N VAL A 75 5.07 -6.77 0.70
CA VAL A 75 3.75 -6.51 1.30
C VAL A 75 3.85 -6.38 2.82
N ALA A 76 4.66 -7.22 3.47
CA ALA A 76 4.90 -7.14 4.90
C ALA A 76 5.60 -5.83 5.31
N ARG A 77 6.61 -5.38 4.54
CA ARG A 77 7.24 -4.06 4.75
C ARG A 77 6.26 -2.92 4.54
N PHE A 78 5.46 -2.99 3.48
CA PHE A 78 4.45 -1.98 3.18
C PHE A 78 3.41 -1.87 4.32
N LYS A 79 3.01 -3.00 4.92
CA LYS A 79 2.16 -3.00 6.12
C LYS A 79 2.76 -2.16 7.26
N VAL A 80 4.05 -2.33 7.54
CA VAL A 80 4.73 -1.60 8.62
C VAL A 80 4.66 -0.10 8.38
N GLU A 81 4.92 0.35 7.14
CA GLU A 81 4.84 1.77 6.77
C GLU A 81 3.43 2.35 6.95
N VAL A 82 2.40 1.60 6.53
CA VAL A 82 0.99 1.99 6.70
C VAL A 82 0.61 2.06 8.18
N ASP A 83 1.03 1.09 8.99
CA ASP A 83 0.77 1.07 10.43
C ASP A 83 1.46 2.24 11.14
N CYS A 84 2.70 2.56 10.76
CA CYS A 84 3.42 3.74 11.24
C CYS A 84 2.67 5.03 10.88
N LEU A 85 2.16 5.15 9.65
CA LEU A 85 1.38 6.31 9.23
C LEU A 85 0.08 6.46 10.02
N ARG A 86 -0.60 5.34 10.34
CA ARG A 86 -1.85 5.35 11.13
C ARG A 86 -1.66 5.68 12.61
N LYS A 87 -0.50 5.37 13.18
CA LYS A 87 -0.18 5.63 14.59
C LYS A 87 0.27 7.07 14.86
N ARG A 88 0.65 7.83 13.83
CA ARG A 88 1.00 9.24 14.00
C ARG A 88 -0.24 10.02 14.45
N ALA A 89 -0.26 10.40 15.72
CA ALA A 89 -1.19 11.39 16.23
C ALA A 89 -0.96 12.70 15.47
N ILE A 90 -1.96 13.13 14.72
CA ILE A 90 -1.93 14.45 14.09
C ILE A 90 -2.21 15.44 15.23
N ALA A 91 -1.20 16.17 15.64
CA ALA A 91 -1.40 17.30 16.56
C ALA A 91 -2.19 18.36 15.80
N ILE A 92 -3.50 18.40 16.01
CA ILE A 92 -4.34 19.51 15.55
C ILE A 92 -4.01 20.68 16.49
N PRO A 93 -3.39 21.77 16.01
CA PRO A 93 -3.16 22.93 16.86
C PRO A 93 -4.52 23.47 17.30
N SER A 94 -4.77 23.51 18.61
CA SER A 94 -5.96 24.16 19.15
C SER A 94 -5.90 25.64 18.82
N ILE A 95 -6.87 26.13 18.04
CA ILE A 95 -7.08 27.56 17.85
C ILE A 95 -7.95 28.00 19.05
N ALA A 96 -7.30 28.51 20.09
CA ALA A 96 -7.94 29.11 21.26
C ALA A 96 -7.86 30.64 21.15
#